data_AF-A0A4R3ZQI7-F1
#
_entry.id   AF-A0A4R3ZQI7-F1
#
_cell.length_a   1.000
_cell.length_b   1.000
_cell.length_c   1.000
_cell.angle_alpha   90.00
_cell.angle_beta   90.00
_cell.angle_gamma   90.00
#
_symmetry.space_group_name_H-M   'P 1'
#
loop_
_entity.id
_entity.type
_entity.pdbx_description
1 polymer ?
#
loop_
_entity_poly.entity_id
_entity_poly.type
_entity_poly.pdbx_seq_one_letter_code
_entity_poly.pdbx_strand_id
1 'polypeptide(L)'
;MEIVAGVKELGGDLSQPYLSQLLRGTHEPSERVVRDLAAFFGVSPEYFVDDDEYRRTNDYIALLRKVSDSEVLAVSARAVDLPPDALARIRNAVEEERRRAGLD
;
A
#
# COMPACT_ATOMS: atom_id res chain seq x y z
N MET A 1 6.17 13.64 -16.85
CA MET A 1 5.52 12.48 -16.20
C MET A 1 5.57 12.68 -14.71
N GLU A 2 4.47 12.44 -14.01
CA GLU A 2 4.32 12.61 -12.55
C GLU A 2 5.43 11.90 -11.76
N ILE A 3 5.69 10.61 -12.06
CA ILE A 3 6.74 9.82 -11.38
C ILE A 3 8.13 10.45 -11.49
N VAL A 4 8.53 10.87 -12.69
CA VAL A 4 9.84 11.49 -12.93
C VAL A 4 9.97 12.82 -12.19
N ALA A 5 8.89 13.61 -12.14
CA ALA A 5 8.90 14.87 -11.40
C ALA A 5 9.01 14.62 -9.89
N GLY A 6 8.19 13.72 -9.35
CA GLY A 6 8.20 13.42 -7.92
C GLY A 6 9.50 12.79 -7.43
N VAL A 7 10.12 11.88 -8.21
CA VAL A 7 11.45 11.35 -7.89
C VAL A 7 12.50 12.48 -7.81
N LYS A 8 12.44 13.45 -8.73
CA LYS A 8 13.35 14.60 -8.71
C LYS A 8 13.09 15.54 -7.53
N GLU A 9 11.83 15.75 -7.15
CA GLU A 9 11.46 16.53 -5.96
C GLU A 9 12.00 15.91 -4.67
N LEU A 10 12.09 14.57 -4.63
CA LEU A 10 12.72 13.82 -3.52
C LEU A 10 14.26 13.76 -3.61
N GLY A 11 14.87 14.40 -4.60
CA GLY A 11 16.33 14.42 -4.80
C GLY A 11 16.90 13.21 -5.54
N GLY A 12 16.05 12.33 -6.05
CA GLY A 12 16.43 11.20 -6.89
C GLY A 12 16.73 11.60 -8.34
N ASP A 13 17.34 10.68 -9.09
CA ASP A 13 17.65 10.90 -10.50
C ASP A 13 17.01 9.83 -11.39
N LEU A 14 15.96 10.24 -12.08
CA LEU A 14 15.21 9.39 -13.01
C LEU A 14 14.84 10.20 -14.26
N SER A 15 15.11 9.64 -15.43
CA SER A 15 14.72 10.24 -16.71
C SER A 15 13.49 9.55 -17.30
N GLN A 16 12.71 10.30 -18.09
CA GLN A 16 11.53 9.76 -18.76
C GLN A 16 11.85 8.62 -19.75
N PRO A 17 12.91 8.70 -20.57
CA PRO A 17 13.30 7.59 -21.43
C PRO A 17 13.69 6.34 -20.64
N TYR A 18 14.44 6.51 -19.54
CA TYR A 18 14.89 5.39 -18.72
C TYR A 18 13.72 4.72 -17.99
N LEU A 19 12.82 5.47 -17.38
CA LEU A 19 11.58 4.92 -16.80
C LEU A 19 10.79 4.10 -17.84
N SER A 20 10.69 4.60 -19.08
CA SER A 20 10.02 3.87 -20.15
C SER A 20 10.74 2.57 -20.54
N GLN A 21 12.07 2.50 -20.43
CA GLN A 21 12.83 1.27 -20.63
C GLN A 21 12.58 0.25 -19.51
N LEU A 22 12.52 0.70 -18.26
CA LEU A 22 12.20 -0.13 -17.08
C LEU A 22 10.81 -0.74 -17.20
N LEU A 23 9.80 0.07 -17.53
CA LEU A 23 8.41 -0.40 -17.69
C LEU A 23 8.24 -1.42 -18.82
N ARG A 24 9.10 -1.36 -19.85
CA ARG A 24 9.11 -2.34 -20.95
C ARG A 24 9.97 -3.57 -20.66
N GLY A 25 10.63 -3.64 -19.49
CA GLY A 25 11.57 -4.71 -19.15
C GLY A 25 12.82 -4.74 -20.03
N THR A 26 13.09 -3.66 -20.77
CA THR A 26 14.25 -3.59 -21.68
C THR A 26 15.55 -3.25 -20.98
N HIS A 27 15.47 -2.77 -19.73
CA HIS A 27 16.60 -2.50 -18.84
C HIS A 27 16.19 -2.88 -17.42
N GLU A 28 17.16 -3.32 -16.62
CA GLU A 28 16.98 -3.48 -15.18
C GLU A 28 17.29 -2.18 -14.44
N PRO A 29 16.59 -1.90 -13.33
CA PRO A 29 16.89 -0.76 -12.49
C PRO A 29 18.18 -0.99 -11.69
N SER A 30 18.98 0.06 -11.52
CA SER A 30 20.02 0.03 -10.48
C SER A 30 19.39 0.06 -9.09
N GLU A 31 20.11 -0.37 -8.05
CA GLU A 31 19.63 -0.26 -6.67
C GLU A 31 19.22 1.17 -6.28
N ARG A 32 19.93 2.18 -6.80
CA ARG A 32 19.59 3.58 -6.54
C ARG A 32 18.20 3.91 -7.08
N VAL A 33 17.90 3.45 -8.29
CA VAL A 33 16.59 3.67 -8.94
C VAL A 33 15.49 2.94 -8.20
N VAL A 34 15.75 1.73 -7.70
CA VAL A 34 14.80 1.01 -6.83
C VAL A 34 14.49 1.82 -5.58
N ARG A 35 15.53 2.36 -4.90
CA ARG A 35 15.35 3.20 -3.72
C ARG A 35 14.60 4.50 -4.02
N ASP A 36 14.93 5.18 -5.11
CA ASP A 36 14.28 6.42 -5.54
C ASP A 36 12.79 6.20 -5.85
N LEU A 37 12.45 5.09 -6.54
CA LEU A 37 11.07 4.70 -6.81
C LEU A 37 10.32 4.29 -5.54
N ALA A 38 10.96 3.53 -4.65
CA ALA A 38 10.37 3.13 -3.37
C ALA A 38 10.02 4.34 -2.51
N ALA A 39 10.93 5.32 -2.41
CA ALA A 39 10.68 6.58 -1.73
C ALA A 39 9.52 7.35 -2.35
N PHE A 40 9.44 7.43 -3.68
CA PHE A 40 8.33 8.08 -4.38
C PHE A 40 6.97 7.42 -4.10
N PHE A 41 6.91 6.08 -4.08
CA PHE A 41 5.68 5.34 -3.81
C PHE A 41 5.36 5.16 -2.32
N GLY A 42 6.28 5.55 -1.43
CA GLY A 42 6.11 5.36 0.02
C GLY A 42 6.11 3.89 0.46
N VAL A 43 6.83 3.03 -0.26
CA VAL A 43 6.99 1.59 0.04
C VAL A 43 8.44 1.29 0.42
N SER A 44 8.70 0.13 1.01
CA SER A 44 10.08 -0.32 1.24
C SER A 44 10.74 -0.73 -0.09
N PRO A 45 12.07 -0.58 -0.27
CA PRO A 45 12.77 -1.03 -1.48
C PRO A 45 12.59 -2.53 -1.77
N GLU A 46 12.46 -3.34 -0.72
CA GLU A 46 12.22 -4.78 -0.79
C GLU A 46 10.94 -5.12 -1.57
N TYR A 47 9.96 -4.20 -1.62
CA TYR A 47 8.76 -4.35 -2.45
C TYR A 47 9.04 -4.69 -3.92
N PHE A 48 10.17 -4.22 -4.46
CA PHE A 48 10.53 -4.44 -5.87
C PHE A 48 11.33 -5.73 -6.12
N VAL A 49 11.83 -6.41 -5.08
CA VAL A 49 12.77 -7.52 -5.22
C VAL A 49 12.40 -8.77 -4.40
N ASP A 50 11.51 -8.64 -3.42
CA ASP A 50 11.07 -9.72 -2.53
C ASP A 50 9.57 -10.00 -2.72
N ASP A 51 9.24 -11.22 -3.15
CA ASP A 51 7.87 -11.64 -3.44
C ASP A 51 6.97 -11.69 -2.18
N ASP A 52 7.53 -11.97 -1.00
CA ASP A 52 6.78 -11.98 0.26
C ASP A 52 6.44 -10.54 0.70
N GLU A 53 7.37 -9.60 0.58
CA GLU A 53 7.12 -8.18 0.86
C GLU A 53 6.14 -7.57 -0.16
N TYR A 54 6.29 -7.90 -1.44
CA TYR A 54 5.35 -7.52 -2.50
C TYR A 54 3.92 -7.97 -2.17
N ARG A 55 3.74 -9.24 -1.77
CA ARG A 55 2.43 -9.78 -1.39
C ARG A 55 1.86 -9.08 -0.16
N ARG A 56 2.64 -8.95 0.92
CA ARG A 56 2.20 -8.29 2.16
C ARG A 56 1.76 -6.84 1.91
N THR A 57 2.54 -6.09 1.13
CA THR A 57 2.22 -4.69 0.80
C THR A 57 0.95 -4.59 -0.04
N ASN A 58 0.77 -5.45 -1.05
CA ASN A 58 -0.43 -5.44 -1.89
C ASN A 58 -1.69 -5.87 -1.14
N ASP A 59 -1.60 -6.85 -0.23
CA ASP A 59 -2.71 -7.25 0.63
C ASP A 59 -3.15 -6.07 1.52
N TYR A 60 -2.18 -5.33 2.07
CA TYR A 60 -2.46 -4.12 2.85
C TYR A 60 -3.10 -3.01 2.02
N ILE A 61 -2.59 -2.73 0.81
CA ILE A 61 -3.18 -1.74 -0.11
C ILE A 61 -4.61 -2.16 -0.52
N ALA A 62 -4.84 -3.45 -0.77
CA ALA A 62 -6.17 -3.97 -1.09
C ALA A 62 -7.14 -3.83 0.08
N LEU A 63 -6.68 -4.06 1.31
CA LEU A 63 -7.44 -3.78 2.53
C LEU A 63 -7.77 -2.28 2.64
N LEU A 64 -6.78 -1.40 2.47
CA LEU A 64 -6.98 0.04 2.53
C LEU A 64 -7.97 0.55 1.46
N ARG A 65 -7.97 -0.03 0.26
CA ARG A 65 -8.97 0.26 -0.78
C ARG A 65 -10.39 -0.11 -0.36
N LYS A 66 -10.56 -1.25 0.33
CA LYS A 66 -11.86 -1.61 0.93
C LYS A 66 -12.24 -0.67 2.07
N VAL A 67 -11.26 -0.19 2.83
CA VAL A 67 -11.47 0.77 3.93
C VAL A 67 -11.77 2.17 3.41
N SER A 68 -11.25 2.57 2.23
CA SER A 68 -11.55 3.87 1.60
C SER A 68 -13.02 4.06 1.22
N ASP A 69 -13.83 3.01 1.33
CA ASP A 69 -15.27 3.15 1.46
C ASP A 69 -15.60 3.96 2.72
N SER A 70 -16.23 5.12 2.53
CA SER A 70 -16.34 6.19 3.54
C SER A 70 -16.88 5.72 4.91
N GLU A 71 -17.68 4.65 4.94
CA GLU A 71 -18.24 4.09 6.16
C GLU A 71 -17.23 3.26 6.97
N VAL A 72 -16.32 2.53 6.32
CA VAL A 72 -15.31 1.71 7.02
C VAL A 72 -14.27 2.63 7.67
N LEU A 73 -13.82 3.67 6.97
CA LEU A 73 -12.97 4.72 7.54
C LEU A 73 -13.62 5.40 8.75
N ALA A 74 -14.93 5.66 8.68
CA ALA A 74 -15.67 6.29 9.77
C ALA A 74 -15.75 5.41 11.04
N VAL A 75 -15.79 4.08 10.87
CA VAL A 75 -15.72 3.11 11.97
C VAL A 75 -14.30 3.03 12.52
N SER A 76 -13.28 2.89 11.66
CA SER A 76 -11.87 2.82 12.07
C SER A 76 -11.41 4.06 12.83
N ALA A 77 -11.76 5.27 12.36
CA ALA A 77 -11.40 6.52 13.00
C ALA A 77 -11.97 6.65 14.42
N ARG A 78 -13.15 6.07 14.68
CA ARG A 78 -13.77 6.06 16.02
C ARG A 78 -13.24 4.95 16.92
N ALA A 79 -12.69 3.90 16.32
CA ALA A 79 -12.18 2.75 17.05
C ALA A 79 -10.75 2.96 17.59
N VAL A 80 -9.99 3.93 17.06
CA VAL A 80 -8.55 4.09 17.31
C VAL A 80 -8.19 4.28 18.79
N ASP A 81 -9.05 4.93 19.57
CA ASP A 81 -8.82 5.23 20.99
C ASP A 81 -9.59 4.29 21.94
N LEU A 82 -10.22 3.23 21.41
CA LEU A 82 -10.97 2.30 22.23
C LEU A 82 -10.03 1.38 23.02
N PRO A 83 -10.39 1.04 24.27
CA PRO A 83 -9.64 0.06 25.05
C PRO A 83 -9.74 -1.34 24.41
N PRO A 84 -8.76 -2.23 24.66
CA PRO A 84 -8.67 -3.54 23.99
C PRO A 84 -9.93 -4.41 24.09
N ASP A 85 -10.64 -4.35 25.22
CA ASP A 85 -11.88 -5.09 25.46
C ASP A 85 -13.06 -4.54 24.62
N ALA A 86 -13.12 -3.22 24.41
CA ALA A 86 -14.07 -2.60 23.51
C ALA A 86 -13.79 -2.95 22.03
N LEU A 87 -12.51 -2.93 21.62
CA LEU A 87 -12.10 -3.38 20.29
C LEU A 87 -12.47 -4.85 20.03
N ALA A 88 -12.25 -5.73 21.01
CA ALA A 88 -12.61 -7.14 20.90
C ALA A 88 -14.12 -7.35 20.68
N ARG A 89 -14.97 -6.55 21.35
CA ARG A 89 -16.43 -6.58 21.15
C ARG A 89 -16.84 -6.15 19.75
N ILE A 90 -16.25 -5.06 19.23
CA ILE A 90 -16.52 -4.59 17.87
C ILE A 90 -16.10 -5.66 16.85
N ARG A 91 -14.91 -6.24 16.99
CA ARG A 91 -14.45 -7.32 16.11
C ARG A 91 -15.45 -8.48 16.09
N ASN A 92 -15.91 -8.94 17.26
CA ASN A 92 -16.86 -10.03 17.34
C ASN A 92 -18.21 -9.69 16.68
N ALA A 93 -18.69 -8.45 16.83
CA ALA A 93 -19.91 -7.99 16.16
C ALA A 93 -19.74 -8.00 14.62
N VAL A 94 -18.59 -7.57 14.11
CA VAL A 94 -18.28 -7.64 12.67
C VAL A 94 -18.30 -9.08 12.16
N GLU A 95 -17.67 -10.02 12.88
CA GLU A 95 -17.70 -11.45 12.51
C GLU A 95 -19.12 -12.05 12.55
N GLU A 96 -19.98 -11.56 13.43
CA GLU A 96 -21.38 -12.00 13.46
C GLU A 96 -22.18 -11.51 12.25
N GLU A 97 -22.00 -10.25 11.84
CA GLU A 97 -22.66 -9.71 10.65
C GLU A 97 -22.12 -10.35 9.36
N ARG A 98 -20.82 -10.66 9.28
CA ARG A 98 -20.23 -11.42 8.16
C ARG A 98 -20.88 -12.79 8.00
N ARG A 99 -21.05 -13.53 9.10
CA ARG A 99 -21.78 -14.81 9.13
C ARG A 99 -23.22 -14.67 8.66
N ARG A 100 -23.95 -13.66 9.15
CA ARG A 100 -25.34 -13.41 8.74
C ARG A 100 -25.46 -13.06 7.25
N ALA A 101 -24.47 -12.38 6.70
CA ALA A 101 -24.39 -12.02 5.29
C ALA A 101 -23.85 -13.14 4.38
N GLY A 102 -23.37 -14.26 4.95
CA GLY A 102 -22.79 -15.37 4.19
C GLY A 102 -21.42 -15.05 3.55
N LEU A 103 -20.63 -14.19 4.20
CA LEU A 103 -19.33 -13.71 3.70
C LEU A 103 -18.13 -14.47 4.27
N ASP A 104 -18.38 -15.65 4.86
CA ASP A 104 -17.37 -16.53 5.45
C ASP A 104 -16.71 -17.46 4.43
#